data_AF-A0A835L2Q1-F1
#
_entry.id   AF-A0A835L2Q1-F1
#
_cell.length_a   1.000
_cell.length_b   1.000
_cell.length_c   1.000
_cell.angle_alpha   90.00
_cell.angle_beta   90.00
_cell.angle_gamma   90.00
#
_symmetry.space_group_name_H-M   'P 1'
#
loop_
_entity.id
_entity.type
_entity.pdbx_description
1 polymer ?
#
loop_
_entity_poly.entity_id
_entity_poly.type
_entity_poly.pdbx_seq_one_letter_code
_entity_poly.pdbx_strand_id
1 'polypeptide(L)'
;MLYKTILLFLAKILWTVAWELSDADDIVDINVFEMNNGKAPFFELACMKVGGTCAKVHSCPPGTKVWQKGLCPEQQRFGMECCRPLKGLTECRSRHGRCIPKSFKCSPDLQVRDATGCGFKEICCLQIKMHAM
;
A
#
# COMPACT_ATOMS: atom_id res chain seq x y z
N MET A 1 -53.05 9.79 26.88
CA MET A 1 -52.62 10.42 25.60
C MET A 1 -51.19 10.95 25.72
N LEU A 2 -50.87 11.78 26.72
CA LEU A 2 -49.55 12.43 26.88
C LEU A 2 -48.37 11.46 27.08
N TYR A 3 -48.54 10.37 27.84
CA TYR A 3 -47.47 9.40 28.10
C TYR A 3 -47.00 8.65 26.84
N LYS A 4 -47.91 8.37 25.89
CA LYS A 4 -47.56 7.72 24.62
C LYS A 4 -46.70 8.64 23.75
N THR A 5 -47.04 9.92 23.72
CA THR A 5 -46.27 10.92 22.97
C THR A 5 -44.87 11.08 23.55
N ILE A 6 -44.74 11.17 24.88
CA ILE A 6 -43.44 11.25 25.57
C ILE A 6 -42.58 10.01 25.29
N LEU A 7 -43.18 8.81 25.31
CA LEU A 7 -42.46 7.56 25.03
C LEU A 7 -41.89 7.53 23.60
N LEU A 8 -42.65 8.03 22.62
CA LEU A 8 -42.22 8.10 21.22
C LEU A 8 -41.09 9.10 21.01
N PHE A 9 -41.11 10.24 21.71
CA PHE A 9 -40.01 11.22 21.67
C PHE A 9 -38.73 10.66 22.28
N LEU A 10 -38.82 9.99 23.44
CA LEU A 10 -37.66 9.36 24.07
C LEU A 10 -37.08 8.23 23.21
N ALA A 11 -37.93 7.41 22.59
CA ALA A 11 -37.47 6.36 21.68
C ALA A 11 -36.76 6.93 20.44
N LYS A 12 -37.23 8.05 19.87
CA LYS A 12 -36.54 8.72 18.76
C LYS A 12 -35.21 9.33 19.18
N ILE A 13 -35.14 9.96 20.35
CA ILE A 13 -33.89 10.52 20.88
C ILE A 13 -32.87 9.41 21.10
N LEU A 14 -33.28 8.30 21.74
CA LEU A 14 -32.44 7.11 21.95
C LEU A 14 -31.96 6.52 20.62
N TRP A 15 -32.83 6.48 19.60
CA TRP A 15 -32.43 6.05 18.26
C TRP A 15 -31.40 7.00 17.65
N THR A 16 -31.59 8.32 17.72
CA THR A 16 -30.64 9.28 17.14
C THR A 16 -29.28 9.24 17.82
N VAL A 17 -29.22 9.18 19.17
CA VAL A 17 -27.92 9.08 19.87
C VAL A 17 -27.24 7.72 19.65
N ALA A 18 -28.00 6.65 19.41
CA ALA A 18 -27.42 5.35 19.08
C ALA A 18 -26.74 5.34 17.69
N TRP A 19 -27.25 6.12 16.72
CA TRP A 19 -26.60 6.26 15.41
C TRP A 19 -25.31 7.09 15.48
N GLU A 20 -25.26 8.15 16.28
CA GLU A 20 -24.03 8.95 16.47
C GLU A 20 -22.93 8.20 17.23
N LEU A 21 -23.27 7.22 18.08
CA LEU A 21 -22.27 6.44 18.83
C LEU A 21 -21.66 5.29 18.01
N SER A 22 -22.14 5.01 16.80
CA SER A 22 -21.65 3.92 15.95
C SER A 22 -20.50 4.32 15.02
N ASP A 23 -20.11 5.61 14.97
CA ASP A 23 -19.03 6.12 14.11
C ASP A 23 -17.71 6.36 14.88
N ALA A 24 -17.59 5.85 16.11
CA ALA A 24 -16.34 5.88 16.85
C ALA A 24 -15.59 4.55 16.71
N ASP A 25 -14.38 4.66 16.14
CA ASP A 25 -13.25 3.72 16.20
C ASP A 25 -13.17 2.60 15.13
N ASP A 26 -12.87 3.00 13.90
CA ASP A 26 -11.83 2.31 13.10
C ASP A 26 -10.48 2.45 13.83
N ILE A 27 -10.26 1.66 14.89
CA ILE A 27 -8.91 1.43 15.42
C ILE A 27 -8.20 0.55 14.40
N VAL A 28 -7.55 1.21 13.44
CA VAL A 28 -6.51 0.59 12.62
C VAL A 28 -5.32 0.29 13.54
N ASP A 29 -5.28 -0.94 14.06
CA ASP A 29 -4.11 -1.67 14.59
C ASP A 29 -2.86 -0.83 14.91
N ILE A 30 -2.93 -0.02 15.97
CA ILE A 30 -1.74 0.54 16.64
C ILE A 30 -1.13 -0.58 17.52
N ASN A 31 -0.71 -1.66 16.88
CA ASN A 31 0.11 -2.72 17.50
C ASN A 31 1.30 -3.13 16.61
N VAL A 32 1.50 -2.47 15.46
CA VAL A 32 2.62 -2.78 14.56
C VAL A 32 3.93 -2.08 14.98
N PHE A 33 3.88 -1.07 15.85
CA PHE A 33 5.07 -0.29 16.23
C PHE A 33 5.82 -0.83 17.46
N GLU A 34 5.20 -1.65 18.31
CA GLU A 34 5.79 -2.08 19.60
C GLU A 34 6.35 -3.52 19.61
N MET A 35 6.75 -4.07 18.46
CA MET A 35 7.47 -5.36 18.42
C MET A 35 8.79 -5.31 17.66
N ASN A 36 9.39 -4.13 17.57
CA ASN A 36 10.69 -3.97 16.94
C ASN A 36 11.63 -3.30 17.92
N ASN A 37 12.47 -4.10 18.58
CA ASN A 37 13.63 -3.68 19.39
C ASN A 37 14.61 -2.80 18.57
N GLY A 38 14.19 -1.59 18.16
CA GLY A 38 14.96 -0.69 17.31
C GLY A 38 15.19 -1.15 15.87
N LYS A 39 14.55 -2.23 15.39
CA LYS A 39 14.71 -2.74 14.01
C LYS A 39 13.59 -2.22 13.10
N ALA A 40 13.91 -1.59 11.98
CA ALA A 40 12.86 -1.09 11.10
C ALA A 40 11.99 -2.25 10.55
N PRO A 41 10.64 -2.18 10.61
CA PRO A 41 9.68 -3.27 10.36
C PRO A 41 9.68 -3.89 8.95
N PHE A 42 10.62 -3.53 8.07
CA PHE A 42 10.63 -4.02 6.68
C PHE A 42 12.05 -4.26 6.15
N PHE A 43 13.07 -4.07 7.00
CA PHE A 43 14.47 -4.02 6.58
C PHE A 43 15.30 -5.05 7.34
N GLU A 44 15.40 -6.25 6.75
CA GLU A 44 16.31 -7.29 7.20
C GLU A 44 17.51 -7.41 6.24
N LEU A 45 18.71 -7.48 6.81
CA LEU A 45 19.96 -7.41 6.06
C LEU A 45 20.08 -8.51 5.00
N ALA A 46 19.56 -9.71 5.25
CA ALA A 46 19.60 -10.81 4.29
C ALA A 46 18.77 -10.50 3.02
N CYS A 47 17.56 -9.96 3.17
CA CYS A 47 16.74 -9.52 2.03
C CYS A 47 17.35 -8.28 1.34
N MET A 48 17.92 -7.34 2.09
CA MET A 48 18.59 -6.17 1.52
C MET A 48 19.83 -6.54 0.69
N LYS A 49 20.60 -7.54 1.10
CA LYS A 49 21.77 -8.04 0.35
C LYS A 49 21.40 -8.55 -1.04
N VAL A 50 20.19 -9.09 -1.22
CA VAL A 50 19.70 -9.50 -2.54
C VAL A 50 18.98 -8.38 -3.28
N GLY A 51 18.88 -7.17 -2.70
CA GLY A 51 18.24 -5.99 -3.27
C GLY A 51 16.71 -5.98 -3.11
N GLY A 52 16.18 -6.66 -2.10
CA GLY A 52 14.76 -6.71 -1.79
C GLY A 52 14.37 -6.03 -0.48
N THR A 53 13.07 -6.06 -0.19
CA THR A 53 12.45 -5.61 1.06
C THR A 53 11.51 -6.69 1.59
N CYS A 54 11.39 -6.78 2.92
CA CYS A 54 10.45 -7.70 3.56
C CYS A 54 9.04 -7.11 3.52
N ALA A 55 8.06 -7.86 3.03
CA ALA A 55 6.65 -7.50 3.06
C ALA A 55 5.76 -8.76 3.16
N LYS A 56 4.47 -8.57 3.45
CA LYS A 56 3.52 -9.69 3.48
C LYS A 56 3.42 -10.32 2.09
N VAL A 57 3.20 -11.63 2.04
CA VAL A 57 3.15 -12.38 0.76
C VAL A 57 2.19 -11.77 -0.26
N HIS A 58 1.02 -11.31 0.18
CA HIS A 58 0.00 -10.69 -0.67
C HIS A 58 0.35 -9.25 -1.08
N SER A 59 1.27 -8.59 -0.38
CA SER A 59 1.76 -7.27 -0.70
C SER A 59 2.95 -7.30 -1.67
N CYS A 60 3.57 -8.47 -1.90
CA CYS A 60 4.57 -8.61 -2.96
C CYS A 60 3.87 -8.51 -4.33
N PRO A 61 4.32 -7.62 -5.23
CA PRO A 61 3.85 -7.64 -6.61
C PRO A 61 4.10 -9.00 -7.28
N PRO A 62 3.24 -9.44 -8.22
CA PRO A 62 3.40 -10.73 -8.89
C PRO A 62 4.80 -10.89 -9.49
N GLY A 63 5.44 -12.04 -9.27
CA GLY A 63 6.78 -12.34 -9.78
C GLY A 63 7.94 -11.68 -9.03
N THR A 64 7.69 -10.82 -8.04
CA THR A 64 8.76 -10.20 -7.22
C THR A 64 9.12 -11.02 -5.98
N LYS A 65 8.30 -11.99 -5.60
CA LYS A 65 8.57 -12.85 -4.45
C LYS A 65 9.84 -13.68 -4.68
N VAL A 66 10.78 -13.59 -3.74
CA VAL A 66 11.94 -14.48 -3.71
C VAL A 66 11.54 -15.75 -2.97
N TRP A 67 11.56 -16.89 -3.65
CA TRP A 67 11.15 -18.19 -3.07
C TRP A 67 12.12 -18.74 -2.01
N GLN A 68 13.30 -18.14 -1.89
CA GLN A 68 14.29 -18.48 -0.88
C GLN A 68 13.82 -18.06 0.52
N LYS A 69 13.70 -19.03 1.42
CA LYS A 69 13.35 -18.81 2.84
C LYS A 69 14.53 -18.23 3.63
N GLY A 70 14.27 -17.67 4.81
CA GLY A 70 15.32 -17.12 5.68
C GLY A 70 15.90 -15.77 5.25
N LEU A 71 15.26 -15.07 4.31
CA LEU A 71 15.65 -13.71 3.91
C LEU A 71 15.04 -12.63 4.82
N CYS A 72 13.91 -12.94 5.45
CA CYS A 72 13.27 -12.14 6.49
C CYS A 72 13.14 -12.99 7.77
N PRO A 73 14.24 -13.47 8.37
CA PRO A 73 14.22 -14.46 9.44
C PRO A 73 13.43 -14.02 10.68
N GLU A 74 13.51 -12.75 11.09
CA GLU A 74 12.78 -12.26 12.28
C GLU A 74 11.28 -12.15 12.00
N GLN A 75 10.94 -11.82 10.75
CA GLN A 75 9.59 -11.47 10.36
C GLN A 75 8.83 -12.61 9.65
N GLN A 76 9.51 -13.70 9.30
CA GLN A 76 8.90 -14.83 8.59
C GLN A 76 7.79 -15.49 9.39
N ARG A 77 7.91 -15.51 10.73
CA ARG A 77 6.86 -16.00 11.64
C ARG A 77 5.53 -15.24 11.52
N PHE A 78 5.57 -14.01 11.00
CA PHE A 78 4.40 -13.16 10.75
C PHE A 78 3.92 -13.22 9.29
N GLY A 79 4.39 -14.20 8.50
CA GLY A 79 4.01 -14.35 7.10
C GLY A 79 4.64 -13.31 6.17
N MET A 80 5.76 -12.71 6.59
CA MET A 80 6.56 -11.85 5.72
C MET A 80 7.49 -12.69 4.83
N GLU A 81 7.71 -12.23 3.61
CA GLU A 81 8.68 -12.80 2.67
C GLU A 81 9.50 -11.68 2.03
N CYS A 82 10.65 -12.04 1.46
CA CYS A 82 11.47 -11.09 0.73
C CYS A 82 10.87 -10.86 -0.67
N CYS A 83 10.43 -9.64 -0.95
CA CYS A 83 10.06 -9.19 -2.29
C CYS A 83 11.26 -8.46 -2.89
N ARG A 84 11.71 -8.91 -4.05
CA ARG A 84 12.78 -8.26 -4.81
C ARG A 84 12.22 -7.79 -6.15
N PRO A 85 12.41 -6.50 -6.52
CA PRO A 85 12.12 -6.05 -7.87
C PRO A 85 12.84 -6.97 -8.86
N LEU A 86 12.11 -7.54 -9.82
CA LEU A 86 12.71 -8.34 -10.87
C LEU A 86 13.79 -7.48 -11.56
N LYS A 87 15.05 -7.93 -11.49
CA LYS A 87 16.12 -7.36 -12.33
C LYS A 87 15.66 -7.54 -13.78
N GLY A 88 15.33 -6.44 -14.46
CA GLY A 88 14.74 -6.47 -15.79
C GLY A 88 13.33 -5.87 -15.92
N LEU A 89 12.68 -5.40 -14.84
CA LEU A 89 11.51 -4.50 -14.96
C LEU A 89 11.97 -3.07 -15.28
N THR A 90 12.88 -2.93 -16.23
CA THR A 90 13.11 -1.65 -16.88
C THR A 90 11.92 -1.30 -17.78
N GLU A 91 11.10 -2.27 -18.18
CA GLU A 91 9.99 -2.00 -19.07
C GLU A 91 8.95 -1.05 -18.46
N CYS A 92 8.54 -0.02 -19.19
CA CYS A 92 7.66 1.01 -18.66
C CYS A 92 6.32 0.46 -18.13
N ARG A 93 5.75 -0.50 -18.87
CA ARG A 93 4.48 -1.16 -18.51
C ARG A 93 4.58 -1.93 -17.20
N SER A 94 5.73 -2.56 -16.99
CA SER A 94 6.07 -3.30 -15.77
C SER A 94 6.19 -2.40 -14.53
N ARG A 95 6.38 -1.09 -14.72
CA ARG A 95 6.40 -0.09 -13.65
C ARG A 95 5.06 0.62 -13.47
N HIS A 96 3.95 0.07 -14.00
CA HIS A 96 2.64 0.73 -14.05
C HIS A 96 2.67 2.09 -14.76
N GLY A 97 3.65 2.27 -15.65
CA GLY A 97 3.77 3.42 -16.50
C GLY A 97 3.16 3.19 -17.88
N ARG A 98 2.92 4.29 -18.59
CA ARG A 98 2.55 4.29 -20.00
C ARG A 98 3.61 5.03 -20.79
N CYS A 99 4.00 4.47 -21.94
CA CYS A 99 4.79 5.20 -22.92
C CYS A 99 3.91 6.30 -23.53
N ILE A 100 4.31 7.55 -23.34
CA ILE A 100 3.63 8.70 -23.90
C ILE A 100 4.60 9.49 -24.79
N PRO A 101 4.12 10.19 -25.82
CA PRO A 101 4.96 11.07 -26.62
C PRO A 101 5.63 12.15 -25.75
N LYS A 102 6.87 12.53 -26.08
CA LYS A 102 7.58 13.65 -25.41
C LYS A 102 6.85 14.99 -25.50
N SER A 103 5.93 15.15 -26.44
CA SER A 103 5.07 16.32 -26.59
C SER A 103 3.91 16.37 -25.59
N PHE A 104 3.61 15.27 -24.91
CA PHE A 104 2.52 15.18 -23.95
C PHE A 104 2.97 15.59 -22.55
N LYS A 105 2.07 16.23 -21.79
CA LYS A 105 2.38 16.75 -20.46
C LYS A 105 2.44 15.61 -19.44
N CYS A 106 3.63 15.35 -18.90
CA CYS A 106 3.86 14.46 -17.75
C CYS A 106 4.76 15.20 -16.75
N SER A 107 4.36 15.23 -15.48
CA SER A 107 5.15 15.89 -14.44
C SER A 107 6.54 15.25 -14.36
N PRO A 108 7.63 16.03 -14.23
CA PRO A 108 8.99 15.50 -14.11
C PRO A 108 9.13 14.41 -13.04
N ASP A 109 8.39 14.53 -11.94
CA ASP A 109 8.39 13.59 -10.82
C ASP A 109 7.81 12.21 -11.16
N LEU A 110 7.01 12.14 -12.24
CA LEU A 110 6.38 10.92 -12.73
C LEU A 110 7.12 10.31 -13.93
N GLN A 111 8.21 10.95 -14.38
CA GLN A 111 8.98 10.49 -15.53
C GLN A 111 10.06 9.50 -15.11
N VAL A 112 10.07 8.33 -15.75
CA VAL A 112 11.09 7.30 -15.52
C VAL A 112 12.02 7.26 -16.73
N ARG A 113 13.22 7.81 -16.57
CA ARG A 113 14.21 7.94 -17.67
C ARG A 113 14.99 6.66 -17.96
N ASP A 114 15.10 5.77 -16.98
CA ASP A 114 15.77 4.47 -17.06
C ASP A 114 14.84 3.35 -17.57
N ALA A 115 13.62 3.69 -17.99
CA ALA A 115 12.67 2.70 -18.49
C ALA A 115 12.97 2.27 -19.93
N THR A 116 12.99 0.97 -20.19
CA THR A 116 13.03 0.36 -21.52
C THR A 116 11.61 0.11 -22.05
N GLY A 117 11.49 -0.25 -23.33
CA GLY A 117 10.19 -0.63 -23.93
C GLY A 117 9.33 0.52 -24.47
N CYS A 118 9.79 1.78 -24.39
CA CYS A 118 9.18 2.92 -25.08
C CYS A 118 9.96 3.29 -26.34
N GLY A 119 9.28 3.84 -27.36
CA GLY A 119 9.91 4.25 -28.61
C GLY A 119 10.84 5.48 -28.46
N PHE A 120 11.65 5.76 -29.50
CA PHE A 120 12.67 6.84 -29.48
C PHE A 120 12.14 8.26 -29.14
N LYS A 121 10.85 8.52 -29.39
CA LYS A 121 10.16 9.80 -29.12
C LYS A 121 9.16 9.73 -27.97
N GLU A 122 9.22 8.66 -27.19
CA GLU A 122 8.34 8.43 -26.05
C GLU A 122 9.13 8.49 -24.74
N ILE A 123 8.41 8.72 -23.66
CA ILE A 123 8.91 8.66 -22.29
C ILE A 123 7.98 7.77 -21.47
N CYS A 124 8.53 7.10 -20.47
CA CYS A 124 7.71 6.38 -19.51
C CYS A 124 7.14 7.34 -18.47
N CYS A 125 5.82 7.43 -18.38
CA CYS A 125 5.12 8.23 -17.39
C CYS A 125 4.31 7.33 -16.46
N LEU A 126 4.55 7.44 -15.15
CA LEU A 126 3.83 6.67 -14.14
C LEU A 126 2.37 7.10 -14.05
N GLN A 127 1.44 6.13 -14.07
CA GLN A 127 0.02 6.38 -13.85
C GLN A 127 -0.32 6.22 -12.37
N ILE A 128 0.06 7.19 -11.54
CA ILE A 128 -0.44 7.25 -10.17
C ILE A 128 -1.83 7.88 -10.21
N LYS A 129 -2.88 7.12 -9.90
CA LYS A 129 -4.18 7.72 -9.60
C LYS A 129 -4.07 8.37 -8.23
N MET A 130 -3.84 9.68 -8.19
CA MET A 130 -4.10 10.43 -6.97
C MET A 130 -5.61 10.39 -6.73
N HIS A 131 -6.04 9.55 -5.81
CA HIS A 131 -7.34 9.75 -5.17
C HIS A 131 -7.19 11.04 -4.36
N ALA A 132 -7.86 12.09 -4.83
CA ALA A 132 -7.98 13.33 -4.07
C ALA A 132 -8.68 12.99 -2.75
N MET A 133 -7.97 13.20 -1.64
CA MET A 133 -8.54 13.26 -0.30
C MET A 133 -9.29 14.57 -0.13
#